data_AF-A0A962LL47-F1
#
_entry.id   AF-A0A962LL47-F1
#
_cell.length_a   1.000
_cell.length_b   1.000
_cell.length_c   1.000
_cell.angle_alpha   90.00
_cell.angle_beta   90.00
_cell.angle_gamma   90.00
#
_symmetry.space_group_name_H-M   'P 1'
#
loop_
_entity.id
_entity.type
_entity.pdbx_description
1 polymer ?
#
loop_
_entity_poly.entity_id
_entity_poly.type
_entity_poly.pdbx_seq_one_letter_code
_entity_poly.pdbx_strand_id
1 'polypeptide(L)'
;MKKFGCIFLGLALASAVSMADDCVPPKAPKITEGEESTLEQMLASQKAVKEFQAANLAYMNCLEPMLTAAETAAKEGDEAAIEKYKAIQETYNSAVSREEEVAAKFNTEIRDYKTANPG
;
A
#
# COMPACT_ATOMS: atom_id res chain seq x y z
N MET A 1 58.59 -1.43 24.51
CA MET A 1 57.53 -0.39 24.51
C MET A 1 56.49 -0.79 23.46
N LYS A 2 55.20 -0.87 23.87
CA LYS A 2 53.92 -0.89 23.08
C LYS A 2 53.87 -1.73 21.79
N LYS A 3 53.18 -2.89 21.72
CA LYS A 3 51.71 -3.14 21.61
C LYS A 3 51.04 -2.46 20.40
N PHE A 4 49.98 -3.12 19.89
CA PHE A 4 49.05 -2.78 18.78
C PHE A 4 49.51 -3.33 17.42
N GLY A 5 48.98 -4.42 16.84
CA GLY A 5 47.69 -5.07 17.04
C GLY A 5 46.58 -4.32 16.32
N CYS A 6 46.40 -4.56 15.01
CA CYS A 6 45.21 -4.17 14.25
C CYS A 6 44.82 -5.31 13.31
N ILE A 7 43.93 -6.16 13.81
CA ILE A 7 43.11 -7.09 13.04
C ILE A 7 42.17 -6.23 12.19
N PHE A 8 42.19 -6.40 10.87
CA PHE A 8 41.16 -5.84 9.98
C PHE A 8 39.85 -6.60 10.23
N LEU A 9 39.02 -6.06 11.12
CA LEU A 9 37.67 -6.53 11.35
C LEU A 9 36.81 -6.10 10.16
N GLY A 10 36.31 -7.06 9.40
CA GLY A 10 35.37 -6.84 8.32
C GLY A 10 34.12 -6.14 8.85
N LEU A 11 33.83 -4.96 8.30
CA LEU A 11 32.58 -4.26 8.54
C LEU A 11 31.50 -5.00 7.74
N ALA A 12 30.87 -5.98 8.38
CA ALA A 12 29.62 -6.54 7.90
C ALA A 12 28.60 -5.39 7.87
N LEU A 13 28.20 -4.99 6.66
CA LEU A 13 26.98 -4.22 6.44
C LEU A 13 25.83 -5.12 6.89
N ALA A 14 25.49 -5.02 8.18
CA ALA A 14 24.20 -5.44 8.67
C ALA A 14 23.19 -4.52 7.99
N SER A 15 22.66 -4.97 6.85
CA SER A 15 21.43 -4.43 6.31
C SER A 15 20.42 -4.49 7.45
N ALA A 16 20.07 -3.33 7.98
CA ALA A 16 18.94 -3.20 8.87
C ALA A 16 17.73 -3.77 8.09
N VAL A 17 17.34 -5.00 8.41
CA VAL A 17 15.95 -5.41 8.27
C VAL A 17 15.22 -4.43 9.16
N SER A 18 14.70 -3.38 8.53
CA SER A 18 13.66 -2.56 9.12
C SER A 18 12.61 -3.52 9.63
N MET A 19 12.46 -3.48 10.96
CA MET A 19 11.49 -4.24 11.74
C MET A 19 10.13 -4.20 11.04
N ALA A 20 9.37 -5.28 11.15
CA ALA A 20 8.00 -5.37 10.70
C ALA A 20 7.21 -4.10 11.07
N ASP A 21 7.06 -3.19 10.11
CA ASP A 21 5.92 -2.29 10.12
C ASP A 21 4.72 -3.22 9.99
N ASP A 22 3.87 -3.30 11.02
CA ASP A 22 2.54 -3.91 10.88
C ASP A 22 1.94 -3.30 9.62
N CYS A 23 1.68 -4.07 8.56
CA CYS A 23 1.24 -3.53 7.28
C CYS A 23 0.00 -2.65 7.53
N VAL A 24 0.15 -1.31 7.45
CA VAL A 24 -0.92 -0.38 7.79
C VAL A 24 -1.69 -0.01 6.53
N PRO A 25 -3.01 -0.23 6.46
CA PRO A 25 -3.80 0.19 5.32
C PRO A 25 -3.83 1.73 5.22
N PRO A 26 -3.60 2.31 4.03
CA PRO A 26 -3.73 3.76 3.86
C PRO A 26 -5.17 4.23 4.01
N LYS A 27 -5.33 5.49 4.41
CA LYS A 27 -6.64 6.15 4.44
C LYS A 27 -7.03 6.57 3.02
N ALA A 28 -8.27 6.29 2.63
CA ALA A 28 -8.81 6.78 1.37
C ALA A 28 -8.79 8.33 1.34
N PRO A 29 -8.45 8.94 0.20
CA PRO A 29 -8.38 10.39 0.09
C PRO A 29 -9.78 10.99 0.04
N LYS A 30 -9.90 12.24 0.47
CA LYS A 30 -11.11 13.02 0.19
C LYS A 30 -11.07 13.48 -1.27
N ILE A 31 -12.03 13.04 -2.07
CA ILE A 31 -12.23 13.49 -3.45
C ILE A 31 -13.30 14.59 -3.44
N THR A 32 -13.00 15.72 -4.08
CA THR A 32 -13.92 16.86 -4.24
C THR A 32 -15.00 16.59 -5.28
N GLU A 33 -16.20 17.14 -5.08
CA GLU A 33 -17.34 17.00 -6.00
C GLU A 33 -17.07 17.78 -7.29
N GLY A 34 -17.06 17.09 -8.42
CA GLY A 34 -16.56 17.60 -9.69
C GLY A 34 -17.41 18.73 -10.28
N GLU A 35 -18.73 18.66 -10.12
CA GLU A 35 -19.68 19.64 -10.68
C GLU A 35 -19.44 21.07 -10.17
N GLU A 36 -19.08 21.20 -8.89
CA GLU A 36 -18.82 22.49 -8.21
C GLU A 36 -17.31 22.75 -7.98
N SER A 37 -16.45 21.86 -8.46
CA SER A 37 -15.00 21.99 -8.26
C SER A 37 -14.39 22.99 -9.24
N THR A 38 -13.38 23.71 -8.77
CA THR A 38 -12.41 24.39 -9.62
C THR A 38 -11.39 23.41 -10.22
N LEU A 39 -10.70 23.81 -11.29
CA LEU A 39 -9.60 23.02 -11.85
C LEU A 39 -8.52 22.71 -10.80
N GLU A 40 -8.20 23.67 -9.93
CA GLU A 40 -7.21 23.50 -8.86
C GLU A 40 -7.64 22.40 -7.87
N GLN A 41 -8.91 22.39 -7.47
CA GLN A 41 -9.47 21.34 -6.60
C GLN A 41 -9.44 19.96 -7.29
N MET A 42 -9.74 19.89 -8.59
CA MET A 42 -9.64 18.63 -9.33
C MET A 42 -8.21 18.12 -9.44
N LEU A 43 -7.21 19.00 -9.61
CA LEU A 43 -5.79 18.64 -9.59
C LEU A 43 -5.34 18.18 -8.20
N ALA A 44 -5.83 18.80 -7.13
CA ALA A 44 -5.56 18.38 -5.76
C ALA A 44 -6.16 16.97 -5.49
N SER A 45 -7.40 16.72 -5.92
CA SER A 45 -8.03 15.40 -5.87
C SER A 45 -7.22 14.36 -6.65
N GLN A 46 -6.74 14.71 -7.86
CA GLN A 46 -5.89 13.81 -8.65
C GLN A 46 -4.60 13.43 -7.90
N LYS A 47 -3.95 14.43 -7.28
CA LYS A 47 -2.71 14.20 -6.53
C LYS A 47 -2.96 13.27 -5.35
N ALA A 48 -4.02 13.51 -4.58
CA ALA A 48 -4.38 12.70 -3.43
C ALA A 48 -4.72 11.24 -3.82
N VAL A 49 -5.41 11.03 -4.95
CA VAL A 49 -5.69 9.68 -5.49
C VAL A 49 -4.39 8.97 -5.86
N LYS A 50 -3.43 9.64 -6.51
CA LYS A 50 -2.13 9.06 -6.86
C LYS A 50 -1.29 8.71 -5.62
N GLU A 51 -1.31 9.58 -4.60
CA GLU A 51 -0.63 9.32 -3.33
C GLU A 51 -1.24 8.10 -2.61
N PHE A 52 -2.57 8.00 -2.59
CA PHE A 52 -3.26 6.83 -2.06
C PHE A 52 -2.93 5.55 -2.84
N GLN A 53 -2.93 5.60 -4.17
CA GLN A 53 -2.55 4.48 -5.04
C GLN A 53 -1.17 3.92 -4.73
N ALA A 54 -0.19 4.82 -4.61
CA ALA A 54 1.17 4.42 -4.26
C ALA A 54 1.25 3.79 -2.85
N ALA A 55 0.54 4.38 -1.89
CA ALA A 55 0.49 3.84 -0.52
C ALA A 55 -0.26 2.50 -0.44
N ASN A 56 -1.32 2.31 -1.23
CA ASN A 56 -2.11 1.09 -1.23
C ASN A 56 -1.35 -0.05 -1.91
N LEU A 57 -0.61 0.23 -2.98
CA LEU A 57 0.33 -0.72 -3.58
C LEU A 57 1.44 -1.12 -2.59
N ALA A 58 2.04 -0.15 -1.89
CA ALA A 58 3.06 -0.44 -0.88
C ALA A 58 2.50 -1.32 0.26
N TYR A 59 1.26 -1.06 0.68
CA TYR A 59 0.54 -1.88 1.66
C TYR A 59 0.30 -3.31 1.14
N MET A 60 -0.17 -3.47 -0.09
CA MET A 60 -0.39 -4.79 -0.70
C MET A 60 0.91 -5.58 -0.81
N ASN A 61 2.00 -4.95 -1.26
CA ASN A 61 3.33 -5.56 -1.31
C ASN A 61 3.84 -5.97 0.08
N CYS A 62 3.45 -5.27 1.15
CA CYS A 62 3.77 -5.65 2.53
C CYS A 62 3.02 -6.93 2.95
N LEU A 63 1.77 -7.12 2.49
CA LEU A 63 0.96 -8.31 2.79
C LEU A 63 1.44 -9.56 2.04
N GLU A 64 2.02 -9.40 0.85
CA GLU A 64 2.40 -10.52 -0.05
C GLU A 64 3.30 -11.59 0.62
N PRO A 65 4.38 -11.24 1.35
CA PRO A 65 5.18 -12.24 2.06
C PRO A 65 4.39 -13.00 3.13
N MET A 66 3.46 -12.31 3.82
CA MET A 66 2.61 -12.93 4.84
C MET A 66 1.64 -13.93 4.21
N LEU A 67 1.04 -13.55 3.08
CA LEU A 67 0.14 -14.39 2.31
C LEU A 67 0.88 -15.63 1.79
N THR A 68 2.05 -15.44 1.20
CA THR A 68 2.90 -16.53 0.66
C THR A 68 3.33 -17.51 1.74
N ALA A 69 3.74 -17.00 2.91
CA ALA A 69 4.14 -17.83 4.04
C ALA A 69 2.95 -18.64 4.60
N ALA A 70 1.79 -18.02 4.77
CA ALA A 70 0.58 -18.70 5.23
C ALA A 70 0.10 -19.74 4.22
N GLU A 71 0.15 -19.44 2.92
CA GLU A 71 -0.21 -20.38 1.86
C GLU A 71 0.71 -21.60 1.85
N THR A 72 2.01 -21.39 2.02
CA THR A 72 3.01 -22.47 2.05
C THR A 72 2.77 -23.38 3.23
N ALA A 73 2.64 -22.83 4.44
CA ALA A 73 2.37 -23.62 5.65
C ALA A 73 1.03 -24.38 5.55
N ALA A 74 -0.01 -23.76 4.99
CA ALA A 74 -1.30 -24.42 4.75
C ALA A 74 -1.15 -25.63 3.80
N LYS A 75 -0.35 -25.51 2.74
CA LYS A 75 -0.05 -26.62 1.80
C LYS A 75 0.76 -27.74 2.45
N GLU A 76 1.56 -27.43 3.45
CA GLU A 76 2.34 -28.41 4.23
C GLU A 76 1.50 -29.11 5.32
N GLY A 77 0.23 -28.73 5.49
CA GLY A 77 -0.71 -29.35 6.42
C GLY A 77 -0.87 -28.64 7.76
N ASP A 78 -0.37 -27.40 7.90
CA ASP A 78 -0.66 -26.58 9.08
C ASP A 78 -2.10 -26.03 9.00
N GLU A 79 -3.00 -26.62 9.80
CA GLU A 79 -4.40 -26.21 9.87
C GLU A 79 -4.59 -24.76 10.35
N ALA A 80 -3.71 -24.26 11.24
CA ALA A 80 -3.79 -22.87 11.71
C ALA A 80 -3.38 -21.87 10.61
N ALA A 81 -2.53 -22.30 9.68
CA ALA A 81 -2.13 -21.49 8.54
C ALA A 81 -3.25 -21.30 7.50
N ILE A 82 -4.22 -22.22 7.42
CA ILE A 82 -5.39 -22.10 6.53
C ILE A 82 -6.21 -20.85 6.88
N GLU A 83 -6.54 -20.67 8.15
CA GLU A 83 -7.32 -19.51 8.60
C GLU A 83 -6.52 -18.21 8.49
N LYS A 84 -5.21 -18.27 8.77
CA LYS A 84 -4.32 -17.13 8.56
C LYS A 84 -4.25 -16.71 7.08
N TYR A 85 -4.15 -17.67 6.16
CA TYR A 85 -4.13 -17.41 4.73
C TYR A 85 -5.42 -16.71 4.27
N LYS A 86 -6.59 -17.22 4.68
CA LYS A 86 -7.89 -16.61 4.38
C LYS A 86 -7.97 -15.18 4.90
N ALA A 87 -7.59 -14.93 6.16
CA ALA A 87 -7.65 -13.59 6.75
C ALA A 87 -6.76 -12.58 6.00
N ILE A 88 -5.55 -12.99 5.60
CA ILE A 88 -4.66 -12.11 4.83
C ILE A 88 -5.21 -11.89 3.41
N GLN A 89 -5.77 -12.92 2.78
CA GLN A 89 -6.39 -12.82 1.46
C GLN A 89 -7.61 -11.87 1.47
N GLU A 90 -8.47 -11.95 2.48
CA GLU A 90 -9.59 -11.01 2.68
C GLU A 90 -9.10 -9.57 2.86
N THR A 91 -8.03 -9.39 3.63
CA THR A 91 -7.39 -8.09 3.83
C THR A 91 -6.83 -7.52 2.52
N TYR A 92 -6.14 -8.35 1.73
CA TYR A 92 -5.62 -7.98 0.42
C TYR A 92 -6.75 -7.60 -0.55
N ASN A 93 -7.81 -8.41 -0.62
CA ASN A 93 -8.97 -8.14 -1.46
C ASN A 93 -9.69 -6.86 -1.04
N SER A 94 -9.78 -6.57 0.26
CA SER A 94 -10.32 -5.31 0.76
C SER A 94 -9.50 -4.10 0.29
N ALA A 95 -8.17 -4.23 0.25
CA ALA A 95 -7.29 -3.19 -0.29
C ALA A 95 -7.55 -2.93 -1.78
N VAL A 96 -7.78 -3.98 -2.56
CA VAL A 96 -8.15 -3.89 -3.99
C VAL A 96 -9.50 -3.20 -4.15
N SER A 97 -10.53 -3.65 -3.43
CA SER A 97 -11.87 -3.05 -3.55
C SER A 97 -11.88 -1.57 -3.17
N ARG A 98 -11.10 -1.16 -2.17
CA ARG A 98 -10.97 0.25 -1.80
C ARG A 98 -10.29 1.08 -2.88
N GLU A 99 -9.30 0.52 -3.57
CA GLU A 99 -8.67 1.16 -4.72
C GLU A 99 -9.66 1.37 -5.86
N GLU A 100 -10.45 0.34 -6.18
CA GLU A 100 -11.49 0.43 -7.21
C GLU A 100 -12.55 1.48 -6.86
N GLU A 101 -12.98 1.56 -5.60
CA GLU A 101 -13.95 2.57 -5.15
C GLU A 101 -13.41 4.00 -5.31
N VAL A 102 -12.17 4.25 -4.87
CA VAL A 102 -11.52 5.56 -4.99
C VAL A 102 -11.37 5.95 -6.47
N ALA A 103 -10.95 5.01 -7.32
CA ALA A 103 -10.81 5.24 -8.75
C ALA A 103 -12.17 5.50 -9.43
N ALA A 104 -13.20 4.71 -9.11
CA ALA A 104 -14.54 4.88 -9.65
C ALA A 104 -15.15 6.24 -9.27
N LYS A 105 -14.97 6.65 -8.00
CA LYS A 105 -15.40 7.97 -7.54
C LYS A 105 -14.66 9.06 -8.30
N PHE A 106 -13.34 9.03 -8.35
CA PHE A 106 -12.58 10.09 -9.02
C PHE A 106 -12.91 10.21 -10.51
N ASN A 107 -13.13 9.10 -11.21
CA ASN A 107 -13.56 9.10 -12.61
C ASN A 107 -14.95 9.73 -12.81
N THR A 108 -15.85 9.50 -11.86
CA THR A 108 -17.17 10.15 -11.83
C THR A 108 -17.02 11.66 -11.69
N GLU A 109 -16.24 12.12 -10.72
CA GLU A 109 -16.04 13.57 -10.51
C GLU A 109 -15.34 14.24 -11.69
N ILE A 110 -14.41 13.57 -12.37
CA ILE A 110 -13.82 14.09 -13.62
C ILE A 110 -14.88 14.30 -14.70
N ARG A 111 -15.79 13.34 -14.87
CA ARG A 111 -16.87 13.45 -15.87
C ARG A 111 -17.81 14.61 -15.52
N ASP A 112 -18.17 14.73 -14.25
CA ASP A 112 -19.13 15.72 -13.80
C ASP A 112 -18.51 17.14 -13.90
N TYR A 113 -17.23 17.31 -13.53
CA TYR A 113 -16.47 18.53 -13.78
C TYR A 113 -16.46 18.91 -15.27
N LYS A 114 -16.17 17.96 -16.17
CA LYS A 114 -16.16 18.22 -17.63
C LYS A 114 -17.54 18.60 -18.17
N THR A 115 -18.60 18.08 -17.55
CA THR A 115 -19.98 18.37 -17.95
C THR A 115 -20.39 19.77 -17.51
N ALA A 116 -20.01 20.18 -16.29
CA ALA A 116 -20.25 21.52 -15.75
C ALA A 116 -19.37 22.60 -16.39
N ASN A 117 -18.22 22.21 -16.93
CA ASN A 117 -17.25 23.08 -17.58
C ASN A 117 -17.07 22.72 -19.07
N PRO A 118 -18.11 22.87 -19.91
CA PRO A 118 -17.98 22.72 -21.35
C PRO A 118 -17.11 23.88 -21.87
N GLY A 119 -16.01 23.55 -22.54
CA GLY A 119 -15.09 24.54 -23.12
C GLY A 119 -15.75 25.44 -24.16
#